data_AF-A0A924TJX5-F1
#
_entry.id   AF-A0A924TJX5-F1
#
_cell.length_a   1.000
_cell.length_b   1.000
_cell.length_c   1.000
_cell.angle_alpha   90.00
_cell.angle_beta   90.00
_cell.angle_gamma   90.00
#
_symmetry.space_group_name_H-M   'P 1'
#
loop_
_entity.id
_entity.type
_entity.pdbx_description
1 polymer ?
#
loop_
_entity_poly.entity_id
_entity_poly.type
_entity_poly.pdbx_seq_one_letter_code
_entity_poly.pdbx_strand_id
1 'polypeptide(L)' 'MTTIVFSHANSFPAGTYRMLFDAWKAAGYTVHAVEKFGHDPLRPPTSNWPGLRDELVALIE' A
#
# COMPACT_ATOMS: atom_id res chain seq x y z
N MET A 1 -1.06 3.56 19.23
CA MET A 1 -1.93 2.90 18.23
C MET A 1 -1.01 2.20 17.26
N THR A 2 -1.15 0.89 17.05
CA THR A 2 -0.22 0.13 16.19
C THR A 2 -0.56 0.35 14.73
N THR A 3 0.45 0.54 13.88
CA THR A 3 0.28 0.82 12.45
C THR A 3 0.43 -0.45 11.62
N ILE A 4 -0.46 -0.64 10.66
CA ILE A 4 -0.37 -1.66 9.60
C ILE A 4 -0.16 -0.94 8.27
N VAL A 5 0.91 -1.29 7.58
CA VAL A 5 1.17 -0.84 6.20
C VAL A 5 0.91 -2.04 5.28
N PHE A 6 -0.17 -1.98 4.52
CA PHE A 6 -0.62 -3.08 3.67
C PHE A 6 -0.17 -2.86 2.22
N SER A 7 0.40 -3.90 1.61
CA SER A 7 0.72 -3.94 0.18
C SER A 7 -0.08 -5.06 -0.48
N HIS A 8 -0.82 -4.72 -1.53
CA HIS A 8 -1.53 -5.71 -2.33
C HIS A 8 -0.57 -6.44 -3.30
N ALA A 9 -0.96 -7.63 -3.76
CA ALA A 9 -0.27 -8.35 -4.83
C ALA A 9 -0.74 -7.87 -6.22
N ASN A 10 -0.28 -8.50 -7.30
CA ASN A 10 -0.69 -8.12 -8.66
C ASN A 10 -2.21 -8.22 -8.86
N SER A 11 -2.76 -7.34 -9.71
CA SER A 11 -4.15 -7.27 -10.21
C SER A 11 -5.16 -6.49 -9.36
N PHE A 12 -5.18 -6.66 -8.03
CA PHE A 12 -6.23 -6.08 -7.19
C PHE A 12 -5.72 -4.88 -6.39
N PRO A 13 -6.26 -3.66 -6.61
CA PRO A 13 -5.83 -2.46 -5.88
C PRO A 13 -6.26 -2.51 -4.42
N ALA A 14 -5.67 -1.66 -3.58
CA ALA A 14 -5.95 -1.62 -2.14
C ALA A 14 -7.45 -1.48 -1.81
N GLY A 15 -8.22 -0.74 -2.63
CA GLY A 15 -9.66 -0.63 -2.49
C GLY A 15 -10.41 -1.97 -2.42
N THR A 16 -9.88 -3.03 -3.03
CA THR A 16 -10.45 -4.40 -3.00
C THR A 16 -10.50 -4.96 -1.57
N TYR A 17 -9.57 -4.54 -0.71
CA TYR A 17 -9.42 -5.02 0.66
C TYR A 17 -10.14 -4.14 1.69
N ARG A 18 -11.05 -3.25 1.27
CA ARG A 18 -11.75 -2.29 2.15
C ARG A 18 -12.34 -2.95 3.40
N MET A 19 -13.02 -4.10 3.25
CA MET A 19 -13.63 -4.80 4.40
C MET A 19 -12.60 -5.21 5.46
N LEU A 20 -11.40 -5.62 5.03
CA LEU A 20 -10.30 -5.97 5.93
C LEU A 20 -9.76 -4.72 6.63
N PHE A 21 -9.59 -3.61 5.89
CA PHE A 21 -9.15 -2.34 6.48
C PHE A 21 -10.15 -1.80 7.48
N ASP A 22 -11.44 -1.92 7.21
CA ASP A 22 -12.51 -1.49 8.13
C ASP A 22 -12.49 -2.32 9.42
N ALA A 23 -12.27 -3.64 9.32
CA ALA A 23 -12.11 -4.50 10.49
C ALA A 23 -10.87 -4.11 11.34
N TRP A 24 -9.73 -3.84 10.71
CA TRP A 24 -8.52 -3.41 11.45
C TRP A 24 -8.66 -2.02 12.07
N LYS A 25 -9.26 -1.06 11.36
CA LYS A 25 -9.53 0.26 11.93
C LYS A 25 -10.48 0.17 13.13
N ALA A 26 -11.53 -0.66 13.03
CA ALA A 26 -12.45 -0.92 14.15
C ALA A 26 -11.74 -1.58 15.35
N ALA A 27 -10.73 -2.41 15.09
CA ALA A 27 -9.87 -2.99 16.13
C ALA A 27 -8.81 -2.02 16.68
N GLY A 28 -8.79 -0.75 16.23
CA GLY A 28 -7.90 0.28 16.74
C GLY A 28 -6.51 0.33 16.08
N TYR A 29 -6.36 -0.21 14.87
CA TYR A 29 -5.14 -0.04 14.07
C TYR A 29 -5.23 1.20 13.19
N THR A 30 -4.09 1.86 12.97
CA THR A 30 -3.93 2.81 11.87
C THR A 30 -3.53 2.03 10.62
N VAL A 31 -4.26 2.18 9.52
CA VAL A 31 -4.03 1.39 8.29
C VAL A 31 -3.64 2.32 7.14
N HIS A 32 -2.49 2.05 6.52
CA HIS A 32 -2.03 2.71 5.30
C HIS A 32 -1.87 1.68 4.19
N ALA A 33 -2.16 2.07 2.95
CA ALA A 33 -1.94 1.26 1.77
C ALA A 33 -1.70 2.14 0.55
N VAL A 34 -0.73 1.76 -0.30
CA VAL A 34 -0.60 2.31 -1.64
C VAL A 34 -1.77 1.78 -2.46
N GLU A 35 -2.52 2.66 -3.14
CA GLU A 35 -3.72 2.25 -3.87
C GLU A 35 -3.38 1.31 -5.03
N LYS A 36 -2.33 1.64 -5.81
CA LYS A 36 -1.87 0.88 -6.98
C LYS A 36 -0.36 1.02 -7.19
N PHE A 37 0.41 -0.02 -6.86
CA PHE A 37 1.85 -0.03 -7.13
C PHE A 37 2.19 -0.03 -8.63
N GLY A 38 3.25 0.70 -9.00
CA GLY A 38 3.78 0.71 -10.36
C GLY A 38 2.94 1.53 -11.35
N HIS A 39 1.99 2.33 -10.84
CA HIS A 39 1.21 3.29 -11.62
C HIS A 39 1.66 4.74 -11.42
N ASP A 40 2.59 5.00 -10.50
CA ASP A 40 3.23 6.31 -10.36
C ASP A 40 4.20 6.57 -11.54
N PRO A 41 3.92 7.57 -12.40
CA PRO A 41 4.78 7.88 -13.54
C PRO A 41 6.18 8.37 -13.13
N LEU A 42 6.36 8.85 -11.89
CA LEU A 42 7.66 9.26 -11.35
C LEU A 42 8.49 8.07 -10.85
N ARG A 43 7.85 6.90 -10.65
CA ARG A 43 8.46 5.70 -10.07
C ARG A 43 8.07 4.44 -10.87
N PRO A 44 8.46 4.36 -12.16
CA PRO A 44 8.05 3.25 -13.01
C PRO A 44 8.62 1.91 -12.51
N PRO A 45 7.89 0.79 -12.72
CA PRO A 45 8.37 -0.54 -12.39
C PRO A 45 9.61 -0.89 -13.23
N THR A 46 10.67 -1.33 -12.54
CA THR A 46 11.94 -1.77 -13.12
C THR A 46 12.42 -3.06 -12.45
N SER A 47 13.49 -3.66 -12.98
CA SER A 47 14.09 -4.85 -12.37
C SER A 47 14.42 -4.60 -10.90
N ASN A 48 14.08 -5.57 -10.04
CA ASN A 48 14.21 -5.49 -8.57
C ASN A 48 13.38 -4.39 -7.89
N TRP A 49 12.43 -3.76 -8.60
CA TRP A 49 11.39 -2.89 -8.06
C TRP A 49 11.84 -1.71 -7.18
N PRO A 50 12.96 -1.01 -7.44
CA PRO A 50 13.38 0.12 -6.63
C PRO A 50 12.33 1.25 -6.59
N GLY A 51 11.65 1.53 -7.71
CA GLY A 51 10.59 2.54 -7.76
C GLY A 51 9.39 2.21 -6.86
N LEU A 52 8.98 0.94 -6.78
CA LEU A 52 7.86 0.51 -5.94
C LEU A 52 8.23 0.55 -4.45
N ARG A 53 9.49 0.22 -4.12
CA ARG A 53 10.03 0.45 -2.78
C ARG A 53 9.94 1.94 -2.42
N ASP A 54 10.37 2.82 -3.33
CA ASP A 54 10.36 4.27 -3.07
C ASP A 54 8.93 4.83 -2.96
N GLU A 55 7.98 4.26 -3.70
CA GLU A 55 6.55 4.54 -3.57
C GLU A 55 6.02 4.15 -2.18
N LEU A 56 6.43 3.00 -1.66
CA LEU A 56 6.09 2.56 -0.30
C LEU A 56 6.74 3.47 0.76
N VAL A 57 8.02 3.83 0.59
CA VAL A 57 8.74 4.73 1.50
C VAL A 57 8.04 6.08 1.57
N ALA A 58 7.67 6.66 0.42
CA ALA A 58 6.98 7.95 0.36
C ALA A 58 5.55 7.94 0.95
N LEU A 59 4.95 6.77 1.16
CA LEU A 59 3.67 6.65 1.87
C LEU A 59 3.86 6.67 3.39
N ILE A 60 4.99 6.15 3.89
CA ILE A 60 5.21 5.90 5.33
C ILE A 60 6.08 6.96 6.02
N GLU A 61 6.84 7.75 5.25
CA GLU A 61 7.63 8.90 5.71
C GLU A 61 6.86 10.22 5.56
#